data_AF-A0A3B0Q558-F1
#
_entry.id   AF-A0A3B0Q558-F1
#
_cell.length_a   1.000
_cell.length_b   1.000
_cell.length_c   1.000
_cell.angle_alpha   90.00
_cell.angle_beta   90.00
_cell.angle_gamma   90.00
#
_symmetry.space_group_name_H-M   'P 1'
#
loop_
_entity.id
_entity.type
_entity.pdbx_description
1 polymer ?
#
loop_
_entity_poly.entity_id
_entity_poly.type
_entity_poly.pdbx_seq_one_letter_code
_entity_poly.pdbx_strand_id
1 'polypeptide(L)'
;MKIRFVNVVDLLRLRHQSIDPRGLSDEEFNNVFTTNKPIVFAFHGFEGLIRDIFFSRQNHNLFIHGYREHGDITTSFDIRLMSEMDRFHISKTAARAVYGEKAKDFLALMDSKIEYHNKYIKEVGIDIDEVRYW
;
A
#
# COMPACT_ATOMS: atom_id res chain seq x y z
N MET A 1 9.83 -13.53 6.91
CA MET A 1 9.43 -12.11 7.04
C MET A 1 8.72 -11.92 8.38
N LYS A 2 9.06 -10.88 9.15
CA LYS A 2 8.29 -10.47 10.35
C LYS A 2 7.61 -9.14 10.02
N ILE A 3 6.30 -9.05 10.21
CA ILE A 3 5.49 -7.88 9.85
C ILE A 3 4.80 -7.36 11.11
N ARG A 4 4.73 -6.03 11.23
CA ARG A 4 3.79 -5.34 12.10
C ARG A 4 2.67 -4.77 11.23
N PHE A 5 1.44 -5.12 11.52
CA PHE A 5 0.27 -4.49 10.91
C PHE A 5 -0.19 -3.31 11.78
N VAL A 6 -0.40 -2.15 11.17
CA VAL A 6 -0.87 -0.94 11.85
C VAL A 6 -2.12 -0.47 11.13
N ASN A 7 -3.24 -0.45 11.85
CA ASN A 7 -4.48 0.14 11.35
C ASN A 7 -4.55 1.61 11.77
N VAL A 8 -4.69 2.52 10.81
CA VAL A 8 -4.76 3.96 11.06
C VAL A 8 -6.22 4.40 10.90
N VAL A 9 -6.85 4.79 12.02
CA VAL A 9 -8.24 5.27 12.03
C VAL A 9 -8.29 6.79 12.00
N ASP A 10 -7.57 7.45 12.92
CA ASP A 10 -7.42 8.90 12.92
C ASP A 10 -6.11 9.29 12.21
N LEU A 11 -6.23 9.61 10.93
CA LEU A 11 -5.09 9.96 10.08
C LEU A 11 -4.38 11.24 10.57
N LEU A 12 -5.13 12.22 11.09
CA LEU A 12 -4.55 13.52 11.46
C LEU A 12 -3.64 13.41 12.68
N ARG A 13 -3.84 12.40 13.54
CA ARG A 13 -2.87 12.10 14.61
C ARG A 13 -1.48 11.77 14.08
N LEU A 14 -1.33 11.31 12.84
CA LEU A 14 -0.01 11.03 12.28
C LEU A 14 0.81 12.29 11.98
N ARG A 15 0.20 13.49 11.93
CA ARG A 15 0.93 14.76 11.75
C ARG A 15 1.85 15.06 12.94
N HIS A 16 2.95 15.76 12.67
CA HIS A 16 3.85 16.22 13.72
C HIS A 16 3.18 17.28 14.60
N GLN A 17 3.55 17.33 15.88
CA GLN A 17 2.95 18.24 16.88
C GLN A 17 3.14 19.72 16.54
N SER A 18 4.16 20.07 15.77
CA SER A 18 4.37 21.44 15.26
C SER A 18 3.35 21.88 14.21
N ILE A 19 2.62 20.93 13.60
CA ILE A 19 1.61 21.19 12.56
C ILE A 19 0.20 21.03 13.12
N ASP A 20 -0.05 20.00 13.95
CA ASP A 20 -1.31 19.78 14.65
C ASP A 20 -1.01 19.44 16.12
N PRO A 21 -1.50 20.20 17.11
CA PRO A 21 -1.22 19.95 18.53
C PRO A 21 -1.76 18.59 19.03
N ARG A 22 -2.67 17.93 18.30
CA ARG A 22 -3.18 16.58 18.60
C ARG A 22 -2.34 15.47 17.95
N GLY A 23 -1.37 15.86 17.14
CA GLY A 23 -0.43 14.99 16.46
C GLY A 23 0.42 14.17 17.41
N LEU A 24 0.96 13.06 16.91
CA LEU A 24 1.90 12.22 17.64
C LEU A 24 3.26 12.91 17.74
N SER A 25 3.89 12.79 18.91
CA SER A 25 5.32 13.06 19.06
C SER A 25 6.14 12.14 18.15
N ASP A 26 7.39 12.50 17.88
CA ASP A 26 8.28 11.64 17.09
C ASP A 26 8.54 10.29 17.77
N GLU A 27 8.61 10.24 19.10
CA GLU A 27 8.78 8.99 19.83
C GLU A 27 7.59 8.05 19.62
N GLU A 28 6.36 8.54 19.78
CA GLU A 28 5.14 7.74 19.56
C GLU A 28 5.04 7.29 18.10
N PHE A 29 5.32 8.18 17.15
CA PHE A 29 5.30 7.84 15.72
C PHE A 29 6.34 6.77 15.38
N ASN A 30 7.58 6.93 15.87
CA ASN A 30 8.68 5.99 15.64
C ASN A 30 8.42 4.64 16.31
N ASN A 31 7.76 4.62 17.47
CA ASN A 31 7.35 3.37 18.11
C ASN A 31 6.37 2.57 17.25
N VAL A 32 5.53 3.24 16.45
CA VAL A 32 4.58 2.59 15.52
C VAL A 32 5.24 2.24 14.20
N PHE A 33 5.89 3.20 13.55
CA PHE A 33 6.38 3.11 12.16
C PHE A 33 7.86 2.77 12.03
N THR A 34 8.58 2.64 13.14
CA THR A 34 10.03 2.45 13.21
C THR A 34 10.81 3.63 12.61
N THR A 35 12.12 3.68 12.84
CA THR A 35 12.98 4.74 12.30
C THR A 35 13.67 4.37 10.99
N ASN A 36 13.67 3.09 10.61
CA ASN A 36 14.49 2.59 9.50
C ASN A 36 13.92 1.41 8.70
N LYS A 37 12.79 0.82 9.11
CA LYS A 37 12.21 -0.32 8.38
C LYS A 37 11.27 0.18 7.28
N PRO A 38 11.13 -0.58 6.18
CA PRO A 38 10.16 -0.28 5.14
C PRO A 38 8.73 -0.18 5.71
N ILE A 39 8.00 0.81 5.23
CA ILE A 39 6.60 1.04 5.53
C ILE A 39 5.84 0.94 4.21
N VAL A 40 4.96 -0.05 4.10
CA VAL A 40 4.01 -0.14 2.98
C VAL A 40 2.68 0.40 3.48
N PHE A 41 2.26 1.56 2.99
CA PHE A 41 1.10 2.30 3.46
C PHE A 41 -0.01 2.24 2.40
N ALA A 42 -1.06 1.46 2.66
CA ALA A 42 -2.27 1.46 1.83
C ALA A 42 -3.21 2.58 2.31
N PHE A 43 -3.60 3.48 1.41
CA PHE A 43 -4.37 4.67 1.77
C PHE A 43 -5.59 4.88 0.87
N HIS A 44 -6.74 5.20 1.46
CA HIS A 44 -7.99 5.39 0.72
C HIS A 44 -7.96 6.58 -0.27
N GLY A 45 -7.24 7.66 0.08
CA GLY A 45 -7.18 8.88 -0.73
C GLY A 45 -5.89 9.03 -1.53
N PHE A 46 -5.61 10.25 -1.95
CA PHE A 46 -4.40 10.60 -2.70
C PHE A 46 -3.13 10.42 -1.87
N GLU A 47 -2.10 9.86 -2.50
CA GLU A 47 -0.80 9.62 -1.86
C GLU A 47 -0.14 10.89 -1.33
N GLY A 48 -0.41 12.05 -1.94
CA GLY A 48 0.18 13.34 -1.57
C GLY A 48 0.00 13.70 -0.09
N LEU A 49 -1.14 13.37 0.50
CA LEU A 49 -1.39 13.63 1.93
C LEU A 49 -0.48 12.79 2.84
N ILE A 50 -0.24 11.52 2.48
CA ILE A 50 0.66 10.65 3.25
C ILE A 50 2.10 11.14 3.09
N ARG A 51 2.50 11.58 1.89
CA ARG A 51 3.83 12.17 1.65
C ARG A 51 4.05 13.41 2.53
N ASP A 52 3.07 14.30 2.59
CA ASP A 52 3.11 15.50 3.44
C ASP A 52 3.25 15.14 4.93
N ILE A 53 2.44 14.20 5.42
CA ILE A 53 2.52 13.73 6.81
C ILE A 53 3.92 13.18 7.15
N PHE A 54 4.49 12.35 6.26
CA PHE A 54 5.79 11.72 6.48
C PHE A 54 6.99 12.64 6.22
N PHE A 55 6.80 13.77 5.53
CA PHE A 55 7.88 14.71 5.20
C PHE A 55 8.65 15.18 6.45
N SER A 56 7.91 15.45 7.53
CA SER A 56 8.47 15.89 8.83
C SER A 56 8.97 14.75 9.73
N ARG A 57 8.75 13.49 9.34
CA ARG A 57 9.06 12.32 10.18
C ARG A 57 10.45 11.77 9.87
N GLN A 58 10.99 10.97 10.78
CA GLN A 58 12.35 10.43 10.64
C GLN A 58 12.46 9.32 9.57
N ASN A 59 11.47 8.41 9.50
CA ASN A 59 11.55 7.27 8.61
C ASN A 59 10.96 7.61 7.23
N HIS A 60 11.84 7.71 6.23
CA HIS A 60 11.48 8.00 4.83
C HIS A 60 11.43 6.74 3.96
N ASN A 61 11.56 5.54 4.53
CA ASN A 61 11.46 4.27 3.82
C ASN A 61 9.98 3.91 3.57
N LEU A 62 9.27 4.80 2.89
CA LEU A 62 7.83 4.80 2.72
C LEU A 62 7.45 4.42 1.28
N PHE A 63 6.59 3.43 1.14
CA PHE A 63 5.97 3.01 -0.10
C PHE A 63 4.46 3.15 0.03
N ILE A 64 3.86 4.04 -0.76
CA ILE A 64 2.44 4.36 -0.64
C ILE A 64 1.70 3.67 -1.78
N HIS A 65 0.56 3.07 -1.45
CA HIS A 65 -0.44 2.60 -2.39
C HIS A 65 -1.73 3.34 -2.08
N GLY A 66 -1.94 4.47 -2.76
CA GLY A 66 -3.15 5.29 -2.65
C GLY A 66 -3.84 5.45 -3.99
N TYR A 67 -4.88 6.28 -4.01
CA TYR A 67 -5.59 6.59 -5.26
C TYR A 67 -4.70 7.39 -6.21
N ARG A 68 -4.66 6.99 -7.49
CA ARG A 68 -3.78 7.54 -8.54
C ARG A 68 -4.53 8.14 -9.75
N GLU A 69 -5.79 8.54 -9.58
CA GLU A 69 -6.65 9.00 -10.69
C GLU A 69 -6.80 7.96 -11.82
N HIS A 70 -6.86 6.69 -11.44
CA HIS A 70 -7.10 5.60 -12.37
C HIS A 70 -8.33 4.83 -11.92
N GLY A 71 -9.35 4.86 -12.76
CA GLY A 71 -10.62 4.17 -12.56
C GLY A 71 -11.53 4.29 -13.77
N ASP A 72 -12.40 3.29 -13.93
CA ASP A 72 -13.47 3.26 -14.93
C ASP A 72 -14.58 2.31 -14.43
N ILE A 73 -15.63 2.09 -15.23
CA ILE A 73 -16.63 1.05 -14.99
C ILE A 73 -15.94 -0.31 -15.11
N THR A 74 -15.66 -0.94 -13.97
CA THR A 74 -14.99 -2.24 -13.89
C THR A 74 -15.39 -3.02 -12.62
N THR A 75 -14.74 -4.16 -12.37
CA THR A 75 -14.98 -5.02 -11.22
C THR A 75 -14.43 -4.44 -9.91
N SER A 76 -14.88 -4.98 -8.76
CA SER A 76 -14.58 -4.42 -7.43
C SER A 76 -13.11 -4.55 -7.03
N PHE A 77 -12.40 -5.55 -7.56
CA PHE A 77 -10.97 -5.68 -7.35
C PHE A 77 -10.16 -4.89 -8.39
N ASP A 78 -10.59 -4.90 -9.66
CA ASP A 78 -9.87 -4.22 -10.74
C ASP A 78 -9.75 -2.70 -10.50
N ILE A 79 -10.79 -2.05 -9.95
CA ILE A 79 -10.70 -0.63 -9.58
C ILE A 79 -9.55 -0.32 -8.60
N ARG A 80 -9.14 -1.29 -7.77
CA ARG A 80 -7.98 -1.16 -6.88
C ARG A 80 -6.69 -1.45 -7.63
N LEU A 81 -6.71 -2.43 -8.53
CA LEU A 81 -5.57 -2.80 -9.37
C LEU A 81 -5.13 -1.65 -10.27
N MET A 82 -6.07 -0.86 -10.79
CA MET A 82 -5.80 0.35 -11.59
C MET A 82 -4.98 1.41 -10.83
N SER A 83 -5.10 1.48 -9.50
CA SER A 83 -4.28 2.35 -8.65
C SER A 83 -3.15 1.58 -7.93
N GLU A 84 -2.88 0.34 -8.35
CA GLU A 84 -1.95 -0.59 -7.70
C GLU A 84 -2.22 -0.81 -6.20
N MET A 85 -3.45 -0.57 -5.73
CA MET A 85 -3.87 -0.71 -4.33
C MET A 85 -4.30 -2.13 -3.98
N ASP A 86 -4.23 -3.06 -4.93
CA ASP A 86 -4.59 -4.45 -4.71
C ASP A 86 -3.49 -5.25 -4.01
N ARG A 87 -3.87 -6.45 -3.56
CA ARG A 87 -3.00 -7.33 -2.77
C ARG A 87 -1.78 -7.85 -3.54
N PHE A 88 -1.84 -7.94 -4.87
CA PHE A 88 -0.71 -8.39 -5.68
C PHE A 88 0.35 -7.30 -5.75
N HIS A 89 -0.02 -6.05 -6.07
CA HIS A 89 0.92 -4.94 -6.07
C HIS A 89 1.50 -4.65 -4.68
N ILE A 90 0.65 -4.59 -3.64
CA ILE A 90 1.11 -4.34 -2.26
C ILE A 90 2.10 -5.42 -1.79
N SER A 91 1.83 -6.70 -2.08
CA SER A 91 2.73 -7.79 -1.69
C SER A 91 4.05 -7.77 -2.46
N LYS A 92 4.05 -7.41 -3.75
CA LYS A 92 5.29 -7.17 -4.53
C LYS A 92 6.14 -6.08 -3.89
N THR A 93 5.53 -4.95 -3.53
CA THR A 93 6.22 -3.83 -2.88
C THR A 93 6.86 -4.28 -1.56
N ALA A 94 6.10 -4.95 -0.70
CA ALA A 94 6.62 -5.46 0.56
C ALA A 94 7.77 -6.47 0.37
N ALA A 95 7.62 -7.43 -0.53
CA ALA A 95 8.64 -8.44 -0.80
C ALA A 95 9.94 -7.82 -1.33
N ARG A 96 9.84 -6.88 -2.28
CA ARG A 96 10.99 -6.18 -2.83
C ARG A 96 11.68 -5.29 -1.79
N ALA A 97 10.92 -4.57 -0.98
CA ALA A 97 11.49 -3.72 0.06
C ALA A 97 12.26 -4.51 1.14
N VAL A 98 11.86 -5.75 1.42
CA VAL A 98 12.49 -6.60 2.45
C VAL A 98 13.61 -7.47 1.89
N TYR A 99 13.43 -8.06 0.71
CA TYR A 99 14.33 -9.09 0.18
C TYR A 99 15.14 -8.64 -1.05
N GLY A 100 14.85 -7.47 -1.63
CA GLY A 100 15.51 -6.98 -2.83
C GLY A 100 15.43 -7.99 -3.97
N GLU A 101 16.56 -8.27 -4.60
CA GLU A 101 16.67 -9.21 -5.73
C GLU A 101 16.21 -10.64 -5.42
N LYS A 102 16.27 -11.06 -4.14
CA LYS A 102 15.78 -12.39 -3.74
C LYS A 102 14.26 -12.55 -3.90
N ALA A 103 13.52 -11.45 -4.10
CA ALA A 103 12.08 -11.48 -4.33
C ALA A 103 11.70 -11.74 -5.80
N LYS A 104 12.66 -11.83 -6.74
CA LYS A 104 12.40 -11.85 -8.19
C LYS A 104 11.31 -12.85 -8.62
N ASP A 105 11.39 -14.09 -8.15
CA ASP A 105 10.43 -15.14 -8.55
C ASP A 105 9.03 -14.86 -8.02
N PHE A 106 8.92 -14.32 -6.79
CA PHE A 106 7.64 -13.90 -6.22
C PHE A 106 7.03 -12.72 -6.99
N LEU A 107 7.85 -11.76 -7.40
CA LEU A 107 7.41 -10.63 -8.22
C LEU A 107 6.85 -11.11 -9.56
N ALA A 108 7.54 -12.02 -10.24
CA ALA A 108 7.10 -12.60 -11.50
C ALA A 108 5.78 -13.38 -11.34
N LEU A 109 5.60 -14.11 -10.24
CA LEU A 109 4.34 -14.79 -9.94
C LEU A 109 3.18 -13.80 -9.76
N MET A 110 3.39 -12.70 -9.04
CA MET A 110 2.36 -11.67 -8.86
C MET A 110 2.05 -10.95 -10.18
N ASP A 111 3.05 -10.70 -11.02
CA ASP A 111 2.85 -10.15 -12.37
C ASP A 111 1.98 -11.06 -13.24
N SER A 112 2.22 -12.38 -13.19
CA SER A 112 1.39 -13.36 -13.89
C SER A 112 -0.06 -13.37 -13.39
N LYS A 113 -0.28 -13.23 -12.07
CA LYS A 113 -1.64 -13.13 -11.49
C LYS A 113 -2.37 -11.88 -11.93
N ILE A 114 -1.68 -10.74 -11.97
CA ILE A 114 -2.22 -9.46 -12.46
C ILE A 114 -2.61 -9.59 -13.94
N GLU A 115 -1.72 -10.14 -14.77
CA GLU A 115 -2.00 -10.34 -16.20
C GLU A 115 -3.20 -11.28 -16.42
N TYR A 116 -3.26 -12.39 -15.66
CA TYR A 116 -4.38 -13.32 -15.72
C TYR A 116 -5.70 -12.66 -15.31
N HIS A 117 -5.71 -11.92 -14.19
CA HIS A 117 -6.89 -11.20 -13.74
C HIS A 117 -7.40 -10.22 -14.80
N ASN A 118 -6.50 -9.41 -15.37
CA ASN A 118 -6.84 -8.44 -16.42
C ASN A 118 -7.43 -9.07 -17.67
N LYS A 119 -6.99 -10.29 -18.04
CA LYS A 119 -7.60 -11.04 -19.15
C LYS A 119 -8.97 -11.59 -18.77
N TYR A 120 -9.06 -12.20 -17.58
CA TYR A 120 -10.28 -12.85 -17.08
C TYR A 120 -11.45 -11.87 -16.95
N ILE A 121 -11.23 -10.67 -16.39
CA ILE A 121 -12.33 -9.70 -16.21
C ILE A 121 -12.87 -9.18 -17.55
N LYS A 122 -12.03 -9.08 -18.59
CA LYS A 122 -12.44 -8.65 -19.93
C LYS A 122 -13.29 -9.69 -20.65
N GLU A 123 -13.05 -10.97 -20.36
CA GLU A 123 -13.77 -12.09 -20.96
C GLU A 123 -15.06 -12.43 -20.18
N VAL A 124 -14.99 -12.44 -18.85
CA VAL A 124 -16.04 -13.00 -17.98
C VAL A 124 -16.84 -11.91 -17.26
N GLY A 125 -16.29 -10.71 -17.09
CA GLY A 125 -16.96 -9.58 -16.42
C GLY A 125 -17.05 -9.68 -14.89
N ILE A 126 -16.32 -10.61 -14.27
CA ILE A 126 -16.27 -10.80 -12.81
C ILE A 126 -14.82 -11.03 -12.36
N ASP A 127 -14.55 -10.73 -11.09
CA ASP A 127 -13.23 -10.99 -10.49
C ASP A 127 -12.91 -12.50 -10.43
N ILE A 128 -11.62 -12.87 -10.54
CA ILE A 128 -11.17 -14.27 -10.45
C ILE A 128 -11.54 -14.90 -9.11
N ASP A 129 -11.75 -16.23 -9.08
CA ASP A 129 -12.13 -16.97 -7.87
C ASP A 129 -11.17 -16.77 -6.71
N GLU A 130 -9.86 -16.74 -6.96
CA GLU A 130 -8.85 -16.46 -5.94
C GLU A 130 -9.10 -15.13 -5.22
N VAL A 131 -9.65 -14.13 -5.90
CA VAL A 131 -9.96 -12.82 -5.30
C VAL A 131 -11.30 -12.85 -4.57
N ARG A 132 -12.30 -13.51 -5.16
CA ARG A 132 -13.67 -13.56 -4.62
C ARG A 132 -13.79 -14.42 -3.37
N TYR A 133 -12.95 -15.45 -3.25
CA TYR A 133 -13.05 -16.48 -2.20
C TYR A 133 -11.79 -16.59 -1.36
N TRP A 134 -11.05 -15.49 -1.20
CA TRP A 134 -9.84 -15.44 -0.37
C TRP A 134 -10.13 -15.40 1.14
#